data_AF-A0A9J6CM86-F1
#
_entry.id   AF-A0A9J6CM86-F1
#
_cell.length_a   1.000
_cell.length_b   1.000
_cell.length_c   1.000
_cell.angle_alpha   90.00
_cell.angle_beta   90.00
_cell.angle_gamma   90.00
#
_symmetry.space_group_name_H-M   'P 1'
#
loop_
_entity.id
_entity.type
_entity.pdbx_description
1 polymer ?
#
loop_
_entity_poly.entity_id
_entity_poly.type
_entity_poly.pdbx_seq_one_letter_code
_entity_poly.pdbx_strand_id
1 'polypeptide(L)'
;MPFKFFILILSSWIFYSNAGGPSFEVSFSSSSEPSSVTKKPCPEFKEYNDELKKCKQDLEDEKKAAMKEFDDFESKESASKGTPSFIKKANSIYTGHYNKMYKRNAAMHKFIVDHKPKDYPDDCLQEKEKEVDDLLEEVNNALKKRRDPLIKPK
;
A
#
# COMPACT_ATOMS: atom_id res chain seq x y z
N MET A 1 -12.05 17.40 -46.50
CA MET A 1 -11.57 18.75 -46.10
C MET A 1 -10.94 18.63 -44.71
N PRO A 2 -9.66 18.98 -44.50
CA PRO A 2 -9.02 18.87 -43.19
C PRO A 2 -9.21 20.16 -42.38
N PHE A 3 -10.02 20.11 -41.32
CA PHE A 3 -10.08 21.18 -40.34
C PHE A 3 -9.12 20.84 -39.19
N LYS A 4 -7.95 21.48 -39.21
CA LYS A 4 -7.06 21.59 -38.05
C LYS A 4 -7.74 22.51 -37.05
N PHE A 5 -8.02 22.02 -35.84
CA PHE A 5 -8.24 22.89 -34.68
C PHE A 5 -7.07 22.71 -33.71
N PHE A 6 -6.34 23.80 -33.57
CA PHE A 6 -5.21 24.01 -32.67
C PHE A 6 -5.81 24.65 -31.41
N ILE A 7 -5.73 24.00 -30.26
CA ILE A 7 -6.04 24.63 -28.97
C ILE A 7 -4.81 24.52 -28.09
N LEU A 8 -4.07 25.64 -28.02
CA LEU A 8 -3.15 25.97 -26.93
C LEU A 8 -3.99 26.41 -25.73
N ILE A 9 -3.73 25.84 -24.56
CA ILE A 9 -4.09 26.48 -23.28
C ILE A 9 -2.80 26.68 -22.50
N LEU A 10 -2.35 27.93 -22.51
CA LEU A 10 -1.29 28.50 -21.68
C LEU A 10 -1.92 29.05 -20.40
N SER A 11 -1.30 28.70 -19.27
CA SER A 11 -1.03 29.54 -18.09
C SER A 11 -2.18 30.18 -17.30
N SER A 12 -2.32 29.80 -16.02
CA SER A 12 -2.53 30.66 -14.83
C SER A 12 -2.41 29.78 -13.57
N TRP A 13 -1.26 29.72 -12.89
CA TRP A 13 -0.98 30.43 -11.63
C TRP A 13 -2.21 30.66 -10.75
N ILE A 14 -2.40 29.79 -9.76
CA ILE A 14 -3.15 30.11 -8.54
C ILE A 14 -2.19 29.92 -7.37
N PHE A 15 -1.75 31.04 -6.83
CA PHE A 15 -1.23 31.14 -5.48
C PHE A 15 -2.35 30.79 -4.50
N TYR A 16 -2.14 29.78 -3.65
CA TYR A 16 -2.80 29.73 -2.35
C TYR A 16 -1.74 29.91 -1.28
N SER A 17 -1.51 31.18 -0.93
CA SER A 17 -1.04 31.57 0.39
C SER A 17 -2.20 31.34 1.36
N ASN A 18 -2.03 30.47 2.36
CA ASN A 18 -2.79 30.54 3.60
C ASN A 18 -1.77 30.66 4.74
N ALA A 19 -1.52 31.90 5.11
CA ALA A 19 -0.85 32.28 6.35
C ALA A 19 -1.93 32.49 7.43
N GLY A 20 -1.74 31.88 8.59
CA GLY A 20 -1.92 32.55 9.90
C GLY A 20 -3.32 32.74 10.48
N GLY A 21 -3.62 31.92 11.49
CA GLY A 21 -4.29 32.33 12.75
C GLY A 21 -5.78 31.95 12.92
N PRO A 22 -6.30 31.77 14.15
CA PRO A 22 -5.74 32.15 15.45
C PRO A 22 -5.52 30.99 16.45
N SER A 23 -4.79 31.32 17.51
CA SER A 23 -4.67 30.61 18.78
C SER A 23 -6.02 30.23 19.37
N PHE A 24 -6.16 28.95 19.74
CA PHE A 24 -7.10 28.53 20.76
C PHE A 24 -6.28 27.88 21.88
N GLU A 25 -6.15 28.59 23.00
CA GLU A 25 -5.71 27.99 24.25
C GLU A 25 -6.78 26.98 24.66
N VAL A 26 -6.43 25.69 24.68
CA VAL A 26 -7.18 24.70 25.43
C VAL A 26 -6.24 24.10 26.46
N SER A 27 -6.28 24.68 27.65
CA SER A 27 -5.75 24.10 28.88
C SER A 27 -6.63 22.93 29.29
N PHE A 28 -6.15 21.70 29.09
CA PHE A 28 -6.60 20.55 29.87
C PHE A 28 -5.39 19.94 30.59
N SER A 29 -5.16 20.44 31.81
CA SER A 29 -4.38 19.74 32.82
C SER A 29 -5.28 18.77 33.56
N SER A 30 -5.13 17.48 33.27
CA SER A 30 -5.20 16.39 34.25
C SER A 30 -4.76 15.12 33.51
N SER A 31 -3.47 14.81 33.62
CA SER A 31 -2.99 13.87 34.63
C SER A 31 -3.61 12.48 34.42
N SER A 32 -3.07 11.79 33.43
CA SER A 32 -2.93 10.35 33.47
C SER A 32 -1.49 10.11 33.06
N GLU A 33 -0.68 9.66 34.02
CA GLU A 33 0.71 9.30 33.84
C GLU A 33 0.84 8.48 32.54
N PRO A 34 1.61 8.92 31.52
CA PRO A 34 2.13 7.93 30.60
C PRO A 34 3.06 7.10 31.46
N SER A 35 2.68 5.84 31.73
CA SER A 35 3.66 4.85 32.15
C SER A 35 4.77 4.86 31.11
N SER A 36 5.81 5.64 31.40
CA SER A 36 7.07 5.71 30.67
C SER A 36 7.80 4.42 30.98
N VAL A 37 7.20 3.31 30.56
CA VAL A 37 7.95 2.08 30.30
C VAL A 37 8.88 2.50 29.19
N THR A 38 10.11 2.78 29.58
CA THR A 38 11.22 3.04 28.69
C THR A 38 11.35 1.79 27.82
N LYS A 39 10.61 1.74 26.69
CA LYS A 39 10.80 0.72 25.68
C LYS A 39 12.23 0.92 25.20
N LYS A 40 13.12 -0.02 25.57
CA LYS A 40 14.47 -0.03 25.03
C LYS A 40 14.33 -0.02 23.50
N PRO A 41 15.06 0.85 22.78
CA PRO A 41 15.02 0.83 21.33
C PRO A 41 15.40 -0.57 20.85
N CYS A 42 14.57 -1.15 19.98
CA CYS A 42 14.85 -2.45 19.41
C CYS A 42 16.21 -2.43 18.72
N PRO A 43 17.13 -3.36 19.03
CA PRO A 43 18.44 -3.37 18.40
C PRO A 43 18.28 -3.50 16.89
N GLU A 44 19.03 -2.71 16.12
CA GLU A 44 18.99 -2.77 14.67
C GLU A 44 19.66 -4.06 14.19
N PHE A 45 18.86 -4.95 13.61
CA PHE A 45 19.38 -6.13 12.93
C PHE A 45 19.39 -5.86 11.43
N LYS A 46 20.56 -5.49 10.94
CA LYS A 46 20.76 -4.99 9.58
C LYS A 46 20.21 -5.94 8.51
N GLU A 47 20.41 -7.24 8.67
CA GLU A 47 19.91 -8.26 7.72
C GLU A 47 18.38 -8.27 7.63
N TYR A 48 17.66 -8.02 8.73
CA TYR A 48 16.20 -7.89 8.71
C TYR A 48 15.77 -6.62 8.01
N ASN A 49 16.43 -5.50 8.30
CA ASN A 49 16.07 -4.23 7.68
C ASN A 49 16.30 -4.27 6.16
N ASP A 50 17.37 -4.94 5.71
CA ASP A 50 17.66 -5.11 4.29
C ASP A 50 16.64 -6.04 3.61
N GLU A 51 16.31 -7.19 4.20
CA GLU A 51 15.31 -8.11 3.63
C GLU A 51 13.89 -7.53 3.70
N LEU A 52 13.56 -6.79 4.76
CA LEU A 52 12.29 -6.06 4.89
C LEU A 52 12.17 -4.99 3.81
N LYS A 53 13.22 -4.21 3.58
CA LYS A 53 13.24 -3.19 2.52
C LYS A 53 13.05 -3.82 1.14
N LYS A 54 13.68 -4.95 0.90
CA LYS A 54 13.51 -5.73 -0.34
C LYS A 54 12.08 -6.26 -0.47
N CYS A 55 11.51 -6.84 0.58
CA CYS A 55 10.12 -7.30 0.61
C CYS A 55 9.14 -6.16 0.32
N LYS A 56 9.35 -4.98 0.92
CA LYS A 56 8.55 -3.76 0.65
C LYS A 56 8.60 -3.35 -0.81
N GLN A 57 9.81 -3.26 -1.36
CA GLN A 57 10.00 -2.91 -2.78
C GLN A 57 9.30 -3.92 -3.69
N ASP A 58 9.45 -5.20 -3.38
CA ASP A 58 8.83 -6.29 -4.09
C ASP A 58 7.29 -6.25 -4.04
N LEU A 59 6.69 -5.90 -2.90
CA LEU A 59 5.23 -5.74 -2.77
C LEU A 59 4.73 -4.53 -3.58
N GLU A 60 5.46 -3.41 -3.55
CA GLU A 60 5.12 -2.22 -4.33
C GLU A 60 5.28 -2.42 -5.85
N ASP A 61 6.27 -3.19 -6.28
CA ASP A 61 6.44 -3.51 -7.70
C ASP A 61 5.35 -4.47 -8.20
N GLU A 62 4.94 -5.45 -7.38
CA GLU A 62 3.82 -6.33 -7.71
C GLU A 62 2.49 -5.57 -7.73
N LYS A 63 2.28 -4.61 -6.81
CA LYS A 63 1.15 -3.67 -6.82
C LYS A 63 1.08 -2.89 -8.13
N LYS A 64 2.19 -2.28 -8.55
CA LYS A 64 2.25 -1.52 -9.81
C LYS A 64 1.98 -2.41 -11.02
N ALA A 65 2.55 -3.62 -11.05
CA ALA A 65 2.30 -4.58 -12.11
C ALA A 65 0.81 -4.96 -12.20
N ALA A 66 0.19 -5.24 -11.05
CA ALA A 66 -1.24 -5.56 -10.98
C ALA A 66 -2.12 -4.40 -11.44
N MET A 67 -1.84 -3.17 -10.99
CA MET A 67 -2.59 -1.99 -11.39
C MET A 67 -2.49 -1.76 -12.90
N LYS A 68 -1.29 -1.89 -13.46
CA LYS A 68 -1.07 -1.81 -14.91
C LYS A 68 -1.86 -2.89 -15.66
N GLU A 69 -1.86 -4.13 -15.16
CA GLU A 69 -2.60 -5.22 -15.80
C GLU A 69 -4.12 -4.99 -15.74
N PHE A 70 -4.64 -4.43 -14.64
CA PHE A 70 -6.03 -3.99 -14.56
C PHE A 70 -6.36 -2.87 -15.56
N ASP A 71 -5.48 -1.88 -15.71
CA ASP A 71 -5.67 -0.76 -16.66
C ASP A 71 -5.63 -1.25 -18.12
N ASP A 72 -4.67 -2.12 -18.44
CA ASP A 72 -4.53 -2.76 -19.75
C ASP A 72 -5.73 -3.66 -20.07
N PHE A 73 -6.28 -4.36 -19.06
CA PHE A 73 -7.48 -5.17 -19.19
C PHE A 73 -8.74 -4.32 -19.38
N GLU A 74 -8.92 -3.27 -18.56
CA GLU A 74 -10.06 -2.37 -18.63
C GLU A 74 -10.13 -1.64 -19.97
N SER A 75 -8.99 -1.19 -20.51
CA SER A 75 -8.93 -0.49 -21.79
C SER A 75 -9.30 -1.39 -22.97
N LYS A 76 -8.83 -2.65 -22.98
CA LYS A 76 -9.09 -3.62 -24.06
C LYS A 76 -10.51 -4.18 -24.04
N GLU A 77 -11.08 -4.43 -22.86
CA GLU A 77 -12.38 -5.11 -22.71
C GLU A 77 -13.48 -4.19 -22.17
N SER A 78 -13.31 -2.86 -22.29
CA SER A 78 -14.25 -1.85 -21.79
C SER A 78 -15.72 -2.06 -22.20
N ALA A 79 -15.95 -2.57 -23.42
CA ALA A 79 -17.29 -2.87 -23.94
C ALA A 79 -17.95 -4.10 -23.29
N SER A 80 -17.19 -4.94 -22.58
CA SER A 80 -17.65 -6.18 -21.92
C SER A 80 -17.70 -6.08 -20.40
N LYS A 81 -17.56 -4.86 -19.83
CA LYS A 81 -17.62 -4.61 -18.39
C LYS A 81 -18.89 -5.18 -17.77
N GLY A 82 -18.74 -5.86 -16.63
CA GLY A 82 -19.85 -6.48 -15.90
C GLY A 82 -20.34 -7.82 -16.48
N THR A 83 -19.80 -8.30 -17.61
CA THR A 83 -20.11 -9.66 -18.08
C THR A 83 -19.46 -10.72 -17.19
N PRO A 84 -20.03 -11.93 -17.06
CA PRO A 84 -19.43 -13.01 -16.27
C PRO A 84 -17.99 -13.35 -16.69
N SER A 85 -17.69 -13.28 -18.00
CA SER A 85 -16.34 -13.52 -18.54
C SER A 85 -15.36 -12.43 -18.10
N PHE A 86 -15.78 -11.16 -18.16
CA PHE A 86 -14.98 -10.03 -17.72
C PHE A 86 -14.70 -10.08 -16.21
N ILE A 87 -15.74 -10.37 -15.41
CA ILE A 87 -15.62 -10.53 -13.95
C ILE A 87 -14.64 -11.67 -13.61
N LYS A 88 -14.74 -12.81 -14.31
CA LYS A 88 -13.83 -13.94 -14.11
C LYS A 88 -12.38 -13.57 -14.39
N LYS A 89 -12.11 -12.83 -15.47
CA LYS A 89 -10.76 -12.36 -15.81
C LYS A 89 -10.23 -11.33 -14.79
N ALA A 90 -11.03 -10.35 -14.40
CA ALA A 90 -10.65 -9.38 -13.36
C ALA A 90 -10.29 -10.07 -12.03
N ASN A 91 -11.09 -11.07 -11.62
CA ASN A 91 -10.78 -11.88 -10.44
C ASN A 91 -9.52 -12.73 -10.62
N SER A 92 -9.27 -13.27 -11.82
CA SER A 92 -8.04 -14.02 -12.09
C SER A 92 -6.78 -13.17 -11.96
N ILE A 93 -6.81 -11.92 -12.45
CA ILE A 93 -5.72 -10.95 -12.31
C ILE A 93 -5.48 -10.69 -10.81
N TYR A 94 -6.55 -10.35 -10.08
CA TYR A 94 -6.49 -10.13 -8.63
C TYR A 94 -5.85 -11.31 -7.89
N THR A 95 -6.38 -12.53 -8.08
CA THR A 95 -5.91 -13.73 -7.38
C THR A 95 -4.47 -14.08 -7.76
N GLY A 96 -4.07 -13.86 -9.01
CA GLY A 96 -2.70 -14.08 -9.48
C GLY A 96 -1.69 -13.21 -8.74
N HIS A 97 -1.93 -11.91 -8.68
CA HIS A 97 -1.05 -10.97 -7.97
C HIS A 97 -1.10 -11.15 -6.46
N TYR A 98 -2.30 -11.34 -5.88
CA TYR A 98 -2.46 -11.60 -4.45
C TYR A 98 -1.64 -12.80 -3.99
N ASN A 99 -1.67 -13.91 -4.74
CA ASN A 99 -0.89 -15.11 -4.40
C ASN A 99 0.62 -14.87 -4.44
N LYS A 100 1.11 -14.05 -5.37
CA LYS A 100 2.54 -13.71 -5.42
C LYS A 100 2.97 -12.87 -4.22
N MET A 101 2.19 -11.85 -3.88
CA MET A 101 2.44 -11.00 -2.72
C MET A 101 2.39 -11.78 -1.42
N TYR A 102 1.38 -12.67 -1.28
CA TYR A 102 1.25 -13.54 -0.12
C TYR A 102 2.48 -14.46 0.04
N LYS A 103 2.97 -15.06 -1.04
CA LYS A 103 4.19 -15.89 -1.02
C LYS A 103 5.43 -15.10 -0.59
N ARG A 104 5.55 -13.85 -1.05
CA ARG A 104 6.66 -12.96 -0.65
C ARG A 104 6.58 -12.59 0.82
N ASN A 105 5.38 -12.25 1.32
CA ASN A 105 5.16 -12.00 2.74
C ASN A 105 5.51 -13.23 3.59
N ALA A 106 5.04 -14.42 3.19
CA ALA A 106 5.35 -15.67 3.89
C ALA A 106 6.86 -15.99 3.89
N ALA A 107 7.58 -15.66 2.81
CA ALA A 107 9.03 -15.81 2.77
C ALA A 107 9.74 -14.87 3.76
N MET A 108 9.24 -13.64 3.92
CA MET A 108 9.75 -12.69 4.91
C MET A 108 9.50 -13.18 6.35
N HIS A 109 8.28 -13.64 6.66
CA HIS A 109 7.98 -14.25 7.96
C HIS A 109 8.89 -15.45 8.26
N LYS A 110 9.10 -16.33 7.27
CA LYS A 110 10.05 -17.45 7.42
C LYS A 110 11.48 -16.97 7.68
N PHE A 111 11.94 -15.95 6.96
CA PHE A 111 13.26 -15.36 7.19
C PHE A 111 13.40 -14.81 8.61
N ILE A 112 12.38 -14.12 9.12
CA ILE A 112 12.30 -13.60 10.48
C ILE A 112 12.47 -14.72 11.50
N VAL A 113 11.71 -15.80 11.36
CA VAL A 113 11.78 -16.96 12.27
C VAL A 113 13.13 -17.68 12.18
N ASP A 114 13.65 -17.92 10.98
CA ASP A 114 14.87 -18.70 10.76
C ASP A 114 16.15 -17.98 11.24
N HIS A 115 16.17 -16.64 11.17
CA HIS A 115 17.37 -15.84 11.47
C HIS A 115 17.32 -15.12 12.82
N LYS A 116 16.30 -15.42 13.65
CA LYS A 116 16.03 -14.71 14.91
C LYS A 116 17.24 -14.77 15.83
N PRO A 117 17.84 -13.62 16.22
CA PRO A 117 18.85 -13.62 17.26
C PRO A 117 18.24 -14.16 18.56
N LYS A 118 18.96 -15.06 19.25
CA LYS A 118 18.46 -15.68 20.49
C LYS A 118 18.10 -14.66 21.57
N ASP A 119 18.76 -13.50 21.55
CA ASP A 119 18.57 -12.41 22.51
C ASP A 119 17.68 -11.28 21.97
N TYR A 120 17.01 -11.47 20.81
CA TYR A 120 16.11 -10.47 20.26
C TYR A 120 14.77 -10.46 21.00
N PRO A 121 14.32 -9.30 21.53
CA PRO A 121 13.04 -9.21 22.22
C PRO A 121 11.86 -9.60 21.33
N ASP A 122 10.94 -10.40 21.88
CA ASP A 122 9.76 -10.90 21.15
C ASP A 122 8.83 -9.77 20.68
N ASP A 123 8.72 -8.70 21.47
CA ASP A 123 7.95 -7.49 21.14
C ASP A 123 8.51 -6.76 19.92
N CYS A 124 9.84 -6.70 19.79
CA CYS A 124 10.50 -6.14 18.60
C CYS A 124 10.27 -7.00 17.36
N LEU A 125 10.21 -8.32 17.51
CA LEU A 125 9.92 -9.25 16.42
C LEU A 125 8.48 -9.08 15.93
N GLN A 126 7.53 -9.04 16.86
CA GLN A 126 6.11 -8.84 16.55
C GLN A 126 5.85 -7.50 15.86
N GLU A 127 6.56 -6.44 16.25
CA GLU A 127 6.45 -5.14 15.57
C GLU A 127 6.91 -5.24 14.10
N LYS A 128 7.98 -5.98 13.83
CA LYS A 128 8.49 -6.20 12.47
C LYS A 128 7.59 -7.08 11.63
N GLU A 129 7.07 -8.17 12.19
CA GLU A 129 6.08 -9.03 11.54
C GLU A 129 4.82 -8.24 11.17
N LYS A 130 4.32 -7.44 12.13
CA LYS A 130 3.16 -6.57 11.93
C LYS A 130 3.40 -5.55 10.82
N GLU A 131 4.60 -4.97 10.75
CA GLU A 131 4.96 -4.02 9.70
C GLU A 131 4.79 -4.65 8.30
N VAL A 132 5.18 -5.91 8.11
CA VAL A 132 5.03 -6.60 6.81
C VAL A 132 3.57 -6.94 6.50
N ASP A 133 2.81 -7.34 7.52
CA ASP A 133 1.39 -7.67 7.38
C ASP A 133 0.54 -6.43 7.06
N ASP A 134 0.79 -5.30 7.72
CA ASP A 134 0.13 -4.02 7.46
C ASP A 134 0.39 -3.58 6.00
N LEU A 135 1.60 -3.78 5.49
CA LEU A 135 1.96 -3.51 4.09
C LEU A 135 1.21 -4.44 3.12
N LEU A 136 1.17 -5.75 3.39
CA LEU A 136 0.41 -6.68 2.56
C LEU A 136 -1.08 -6.30 2.53
N GLU A 137 -1.63 -5.89 3.66
CA GLU A 137 -3.00 -5.41 3.76
C GLU A 137 -3.22 -4.14 2.93
N GLU A 138 -2.32 -3.16 3.02
CA GLU A 138 -2.40 -1.92 2.23
C GLU A 138 -2.44 -2.21 0.73
N VAL A 139 -1.52 -3.06 0.25
CA VAL A 139 -1.47 -3.43 -1.16
C VAL A 139 -2.73 -4.19 -1.58
N ASN A 140 -3.18 -5.13 -0.77
CA ASN A 140 -4.41 -5.88 -1.04
C ASN A 140 -5.64 -4.96 -1.15
N ASN A 141 -5.74 -3.97 -0.25
CA ASN A 141 -6.81 -2.99 -0.27
C ASN A 141 -6.74 -2.09 -1.52
N ALA A 142 -5.55 -1.75 -2.01
CA ALA A 142 -5.39 -1.05 -3.28
C ALA A 142 -5.90 -1.88 -4.47
N LEU A 143 -5.57 -3.17 -4.53
CA LEU A 143 -6.06 -4.06 -5.59
C LEU A 143 -7.58 -4.24 -5.55
N LYS A 144 -8.16 -4.43 -4.36
CA LYS A 144 -9.63 -4.49 -4.18
C LYS A 144 -10.29 -3.21 -4.65
N LYS A 145 -9.77 -2.03 -4.28
CA LYS A 145 -10.28 -0.74 -4.73
C LYS A 145 -10.29 -0.58 -6.25
N ARG A 146 -9.31 -1.16 -6.96
CA ARG A 146 -9.29 -1.14 -8.44
C ARG A 146 -10.24 -2.18 -9.05
N ARG A 147 -10.31 -3.38 -8.47
CA ARG A 147 -11.13 -4.50 -8.93
C ARG A 147 -12.63 -4.29 -8.70
N ASP A 148 -13.04 -3.83 -7.51
CA ASP A 148 -14.44 -3.79 -7.09
C ASP A 148 -15.33 -2.96 -8.03
N PRO A 149 -14.90 -1.79 -8.55
CA PRO A 149 -15.64 -1.04 -9.57
C PRO A 149 -15.80 -1.80 -10.90
N LEU A 150 -14.88 -2.71 -11.23
CA LEU A 150 -14.92 -3.50 -12.48
C LEU A 150 -15.91 -4.67 -12.42
N ILE A 151 -16.21 -5.17 -11.21
CA ILE A 151 -17.05 -6.34 -10.99
C ILE A 151 -18.44 -6.02 -10.44
N LYS A 152 -18.69 -4.77 -10.01
CA LYS A 152 -20.00 -4.38 -9.49
C LYS A 152 -21.02 -4.38 -10.65
N PRO A 153 -22.13 -5.15 -10.56
CA PRO A 153 -23.18 -5.09 -11.55
C PRO A 153 -23.79 -3.68 -11.57
N LYS A 154 -24.09 -3.17 -12.78
CA LYS A 154 -24.91 -1.97 -12.97
C LYS A 154 -26.37 -2.27 -12.65
#